data_AF-A0A1C0U552-F1
#
_entry.id   AF-A0A1C0U552-F1
#
_cell.length_a   1.000
_cell.length_b   1.000
_cell.length_c   1.000
_cell.angle_alpha   90.00
_cell.angle_beta   90.00
_cell.angle_gamma   90.00
#
_symmetry.space_group_name_H-M   'P 1'
#
loop_
_entity.id
_entity.type
_entity.pdbx_description
1 polymer ?
#
loop_
_entity_poly.entity_id
_entity_poly.type
_entity_poly.pdbx_seq_one_letter_code
_entity_poly.pdbx_strand_id
1 'polypeptide(L)'
;MSTLNPLECFDCRILKHWVEFQLVDEQGKPLVNMPYGLISRGLPNHVRRGRTDGFGVLREEDLSAYPVKLYIHAQSLADEMEQRPLREIRGEEASVVKTKAEAEGHQYRYVTIGQISDGVPVIKDWHDPKDIPPPYHFPDPEPKGYQVHPLNQRYVLEVCPFRAWVLQLHHQKEYSIVNAYNQCLMSVLAYAGGDISVEGSVFHFFNRQMVDVSTLPYKVETLSATPIVYDIPFSERYTRVEFINSKVGDNKQGNTQLFYAASQRDVIVSWRGTTNMTDAITDATYQPLGLDCDEKALCSGFIHSGKVHKGFWEAFNLVEQLTVPNETTKEVFSDILDLVKDKRLFICGHSLGGALALLHSAQLKEYNPCLYSYGMPRTLTRSAVQELVAITHYRHVNEDDPVPAVPPEKTLDNWLYDCWGPLGYLFSPIELLDFTDSGEVYLHHGKIVHFCKINLVIEWLEERNPSNHVRLRTTLPTKTKLYLIPSLNPETENNLKEAGNIQKRFFQQISEADKAKWFPLNENPTLKDALGFPDHSSLKYARYIGARLAELIAPEKYHFFLDQEQLFEKTLNERSDIVADIRQRDTLFLQMDHQLKLALICTQQDKQGLLALTRYAENAVGIEDHLP
;
A
#
# COMPACT_ATOMS: atom_id res chain seq x y z
N MET A 1 -9.74 38.20 41.45
CA MET A 1 -8.50 38.43 42.23
C MET A 1 -8.70 37.82 43.61
N SER A 2 -8.19 36.62 43.85
CA SER A 2 -8.07 36.08 45.21
C SER A 2 -6.81 36.67 45.82
N THR A 3 -6.97 37.48 46.86
CA THR A 3 -5.88 38.10 47.61
C THR A 3 -5.01 37.03 48.27
N LEU A 4 -3.74 36.98 47.89
CA LEU A 4 -2.70 36.14 48.50
C LEU A 4 -2.60 36.42 50.00
N ASN A 5 -2.35 35.37 50.79
CA ASN A 5 -2.26 35.42 52.24
C ASN A 5 -1.00 36.22 52.67
N PRO A 6 -1.09 37.22 53.55
CA PRO A 6 0.05 38.09 53.90
C PRO A 6 1.27 37.38 54.51
N LEU A 7 1.10 36.14 54.99
CA LEU A 7 2.17 35.29 55.54
C LEU A 7 2.95 34.49 54.48
N GLU A 8 2.52 34.49 53.21
CA GLU A 8 3.25 33.87 52.08
C GLU A 8 4.15 34.89 51.33
N CYS A 9 4.10 36.18 51.69
CA CYS A 9 4.90 37.24 51.07
C CYS A 9 6.26 37.38 51.78
N PHE A 10 7.19 36.45 51.51
CA PHE A 10 8.59 36.66 51.91
C PHE A 10 9.39 37.51 50.92
N ASP A 11 8.87 37.82 49.72
CA ASP A 11 9.58 38.73 48.80
C ASP A 11 8.71 39.38 47.70
N CYS A 12 7.70 40.15 48.08
CA CYS A 12 6.89 40.92 47.11
C CYS A 12 7.71 41.98 46.31
N ARG A 13 9.03 42.12 46.55
CA ARG A 13 9.95 42.97 45.77
C ARG A 13 10.61 42.25 44.58
N ILE A 14 10.42 40.94 44.43
CA ILE A 14 11.01 40.08 43.38
C ILE A 14 10.03 39.76 42.23
N LEU A 15 8.73 40.00 42.39
CA LEU A 15 7.71 39.76 41.36
C LEU A 15 7.66 40.87 40.30
N LYS A 16 8.73 40.99 39.50
CA LYS A 16 8.86 42.02 38.45
C LYS A 16 8.88 41.47 37.03
N HIS A 17 8.76 40.15 36.91
CA HIS A 17 8.89 39.48 35.63
C HIS A 17 7.54 39.21 35.00
N TRP A 18 7.51 39.16 33.68
CA TRP A 18 6.36 38.72 32.90
C TRP A 18 6.77 37.65 31.91
N VAL A 19 5.82 36.86 31.44
CA VAL A 19 6.03 35.92 30.34
C VAL A 19 4.83 35.98 29.42
N GLU A 20 5.07 35.79 28.15
CA GLU A 20 4.01 35.73 27.16
C GLU A 20 4.23 34.51 26.27
N PHE A 21 3.18 33.76 26.01
CA PHE A 21 3.21 32.67 25.05
C PHE A 21 2.22 32.96 23.95
N GLN A 22 2.63 32.73 22.71
CA GLN A 22 1.74 32.75 21.55
C GLN A 22 1.70 31.35 20.95
N LEU A 23 0.51 30.76 20.91
CA LEU A 23 0.27 29.44 20.36
C LEU A 23 -0.29 29.58 18.94
N VAL A 24 0.39 28.98 17.96
CA VAL A 24 -0.06 28.94 16.56
C VAL A 24 0.11 27.55 15.96
N ASP A 25 -0.67 27.24 14.92
CA ASP A 25 -0.44 26.05 14.08
C ASP A 25 0.71 26.27 13.09
N GLU A 26 1.02 25.23 12.30
CA GLU A 26 2.09 25.27 11.28
C GLU A 26 1.83 26.26 10.13
N GLN A 27 0.61 26.80 9.99
CA GLN A 27 0.28 27.86 9.04
C GLN A 27 0.26 29.24 9.70
N GLY A 28 0.67 29.34 10.97
CA GLY A 28 0.69 30.58 11.74
C GLY A 28 -0.69 31.07 12.18
N LYS A 29 -1.72 30.23 12.10
CA LYS A 29 -3.05 30.58 12.61
C LYS A 29 -3.09 30.40 14.12
N PRO A 30 -3.69 31.34 14.87
CA PRO A 30 -3.72 31.29 16.32
C PRO A 30 -4.59 30.15 16.87
N LEU A 31 -4.14 29.62 18.01
CA LEU A 31 -4.85 28.68 18.87
C LEU A 31 -5.62 29.47 19.93
N VAL A 32 -6.86 29.85 19.59
CA VAL A 32 -7.71 30.74 20.40
C VAL A 32 -8.46 29.93 21.47
N ASN A 33 -8.70 30.55 22.63
CA ASN A 33 -9.55 29.99 23.68
C ASN A 33 -9.04 28.69 24.33
N MET A 34 -7.73 28.41 24.22
CA MET A 34 -7.08 27.23 24.78
C MET A 34 -6.91 27.39 26.30
N PRO A 35 -7.51 26.51 27.13
CA PRO A 35 -7.32 26.54 28.57
C PRO A 35 -5.86 26.22 28.93
N TYR A 36 -5.27 27.02 29.82
CA TYR A 36 -3.89 26.82 30.27
C TYR A 36 -3.76 26.83 31.80
N GLY A 37 -2.71 26.17 32.27
CA GLY A 37 -2.13 26.29 33.60
C GLY A 37 -0.67 26.76 33.50
N LEU A 38 -0.24 27.67 34.37
CA LEU A 38 1.15 28.12 34.47
C LEU A 38 1.64 27.97 35.91
N ILE A 39 2.78 27.29 36.08
CA ILE A 39 3.41 27.07 37.38
C ILE A 39 4.81 27.68 37.37
N SER A 40 5.10 28.55 38.34
CA SER A 40 6.48 29.04 38.56
C SER A 40 7.22 28.07 39.47
N ARG A 41 8.47 27.73 39.13
CA ARG A 41 9.29 26.81 39.94
C ARG A 41 9.49 27.33 41.38
N GLY A 42 9.49 28.64 41.59
CA GLY A 42 9.56 29.24 42.93
C GLY A 42 8.28 29.10 43.74
N LEU A 43 7.15 28.81 43.11
CA LEU A 43 5.82 28.68 43.72
C LEU A 43 5.08 27.45 43.15
N PRO A 44 5.56 26.23 43.38
CA PRO A 44 5.05 25.02 42.73
C PRO A 44 3.58 24.71 43.08
N ASN A 45 3.09 25.19 44.23
CA ASN A 45 1.71 24.98 44.68
C ASN A 45 0.73 26.03 44.12
N HIS A 46 1.21 27.04 43.40
CA HIS A 46 0.38 28.12 42.87
C HIS A 46 0.24 27.98 41.36
N VAL A 47 -0.90 27.47 40.91
CA VAL A 47 -1.23 27.31 39.49
C VAL A 47 -2.04 28.51 39.02
N ARG A 48 -1.46 29.31 38.12
CA ARG A 48 -2.19 30.37 37.40
C ARG A 48 -2.95 29.74 36.25
N ARG A 49 -4.21 30.15 36.03
CA ARG A 49 -5.09 29.56 35.02
C ARG A 49 -5.76 30.64 34.19
N GLY A 50 -5.93 30.37 32.90
CA GLY A 50 -6.58 31.28 31.99
C GLY A 50 -6.89 30.60 30.65
N ARG A 51 -7.14 31.43 29.63
CA ARG A 51 -7.36 30.99 28.25
C ARG A 51 -6.57 31.91 27.31
N THR A 52 -6.11 31.37 26.19
CA THR A 52 -5.51 32.20 25.13
C THR A 52 -6.54 33.14 24.50
N ASP A 53 -6.09 34.33 24.10
CA ASP A 53 -6.91 35.35 23.47
C ASP A 53 -7.15 35.08 21.97
N GLY A 54 -7.76 36.06 21.27
CA GLY A 54 -8.04 35.97 19.83
C GLY A 54 -6.82 35.88 18.92
N PHE A 55 -5.61 36.13 19.45
CA PHE A 55 -4.34 35.99 18.75
C PHE A 55 -3.55 34.76 19.21
N GLY A 56 -4.18 33.88 20.01
CA GLY A 56 -3.54 32.72 20.59
C GLY A 56 -2.53 33.07 21.67
N VAL A 57 -2.61 34.29 22.22
CA VAL A 57 -1.65 34.82 23.19
C VAL A 57 -2.18 34.63 24.62
N LEU A 58 -1.29 34.25 25.53
CA LEU A 58 -1.50 34.35 26.97
C LEU A 58 -0.33 35.12 27.57
N ARG A 59 -0.61 36.02 28.51
CA ARG A 59 0.38 36.86 29.19
C ARG A 59 0.15 36.81 30.68
N GLU A 60 1.21 36.50 31.43
CA GLU A 60 1.21 36.46 32.88
C GLU A 60 2.27 37.41 33.41
N GLU A 61 1.87 38.27 34.34
CA GLU A 61 2.71 39.29 34.98
C GLU A 61 2.86 38.97 36.48
N ASP A 62 3.67 39.79 37.17
CA ASP A 62 3.98 39.63 38.60
C ASP A 62 4.58 38.24 38.91
N LEU A 63 5.53 37.79 38.09
CA LEU A 63 6.24 36.53 38.24
C LEU A 63 7.60 36.72 38.92
N SER A 64 8.03 35.70 39.66
CA SER A 64 9.40 35.60 40.16
C SER A 64 10.37 35.32 38.99
N ALA A 65 11.67 35.57 39.16
CA ALA A 65 12.68 35.29 38.14
C ALA A 65 12.88 33.80 37.81
N TYR A 66 12.24 32.89 38.57
CA TYR A 66 12.38 31.45 38.36
C TYR A 66 11.72 30.97 37.05
N PRO A 67 12.22 29.88 36.44
CA PRO A 67 11.58 29.26 35.29
C PRO A 67 10.10 28.99 35.54
N VAL A 68 9.31 29.19 34.49
CA VAL A 68 7.88 28.89 34.48
C VAL A 68 7.61 27.72 33.57
N LYS A 69 6.55 26.98 33.88
CA LYS A 69 6.13 25.81 33.14
C LYS A 69 4.68 25.97 32.71
N LEU A 70 4.46 25.93 31.40
CA LEU A 70 3.18 26.03 30.74
C LEU A 70 2.57 24.65 30.53
N TYR A 71 1.28 24.56 30.77
CA TYR A 71 0.45 23.40 30.53
C TYR A 71 -0.80 23.84 29.76
N ILE A 72 -1.13 23.16 28.67
CA ILE A 72 -2.37 23.35 27.91
C ILE A 72 -3.29 22.16 28.14
N HIS A 73 -4.59 22.39 28.27
CA HIS A 73 -5.56 21.32 28.49
C HIS A 73 -5.54 20.30 27.32
N ALA A 74 -5.14 19.06 27.62
CA ALA A 74 -4.79 18.05 26.62
C ALA A 74 -5.93 17.76 25.63
N GLN A 75 -7.16 17.56 26.13
CA GLN A 75 -8.30 17.22 25.27
C GLN A 75 -8.65 18.37 24.33
N SER A 76 -8.72 19.61 24.86
CA SER A 76 -9.04 20.78 24.03
C SER A 76 -7.99 21.06 22.97
N LEU A 77 -6.71 20.81 23.30
CA LEU A 77 -5.62 20.95 22.33
C LEU A 77 -5.69 19.86 21.26
N ALA A 78 -5.93 18.60 21.63
CA ALA A 78 -6.06 17.51 20.68
C ALA A 78 -7.22 17.74 19.72
N ASP A 79 -8.41 18.07 20.24
CA ASP A 79 -9.62 18.34 19.44
C ASP A 79 -9.38 19.44 18.39
N GLU A 80 -8.68 20.51 18.78
CA GLU A 80 -8.35 21.63 17.90
C GLU A 80 -7.27 21.25 16.87
N MET A 81 -6.21 20.58 17.31
CA MET A 81 -5.06 20.24 16.46
C MET A 81 -5.36 19.12 15.46
N GLU A 82 -6.38 18.30 15.66
CA GLU A 82 -6.87 17.36 14.64
C GLU A 82 -7.43 18.07 13.39
N GLN A 83 -7.99 19.27 13.57
CA GLN A 83 -8.60 20.06 12.50
C GLN A 83 -7.60 20.92 11.73
N ARG A 84 -6.38 21.09 12.26
CA ARG A 84 -5.33 21.90 11.62
C ARG A 84 -4.63 21.07 10.54
N PRO A 85 -4.34 21.62 9.34
CA PRO A 85 -3.66 20.87 8.30
C PRO A 85 -2.17 20.73 8.60
N LEU A 86 -1.58 19.61 8.18
CA LEU A 86 -0.14 19.42 8.21
C LEU A 86 0.52 20.31 7.14
N ARG A 87 1.64 20.98 7.44
CA ARG A 87 2.41 21.65 6.37
C ARG A 87 2.95 20.63 5.35
N GLU A 88 3.09 21.08 4.11
CA GLU A 88 3.50 20.26 2.98
C GLU A 88 4.93 19.72 3.15
N ILE A 89 5.88 20.64 3.39
CA ILE A 89 7.29 20.34 3.66
C ILE A 89 7.51 20.30 5.17
N ARG A 90 7.98 19.16 5.68
CA ARG A 90 8.28 18.99 7.12
C ARG A 90 9.61 19.67 7.47
N GLY A 91 9.80 19.98 8.75
CA GLY A 91 11.03 20.58 9.27
C GLY A 91 10.90 22.07 9.61
N GLU A 92 11.71 22.55 10.55
CA GLU A 92 11.68 23.94 11.01
C GLU A 92 12.17 24.92 9.92
N GLU A 93 13.05 24.46 9.03
CA GLU A 93 13.54 25.20 7.87
C GLU A 93 12.43 25.67 6.93
N ALA A 94 11.30 24.97 6.88
CA ALA A 94 10.12 25.36 6.11
C ALA A 94 9.11 26.20 6.92
N SER A 95 9.40 26.53 8.19
CA SER A 95 8.47 27.25 9.05
C SER A 95 8.40 28.75 8.71
N VAL A 96 7.23 29.19 8.26
CA VAL A 96 6.89 30.62 8.15
C VAL A 96 6.73 31.29 9.52
N VAL A 97 6.38 30.52 10.56
CA VAL A 97 6.20 31.01 11.93
C VAL A 97 7.55 31.37 12.54
N LYS A 98 8.56 30.52 12.35
CA LYS A 98 9.93 30.74 12.82
C LYS A 98 10.49 32.05 12.28
N THR A 99 10.44 32.24 10.96
CA THR A 99 10.95 33.45 10.32
C THR A 99 10.25 34.70 10.85
N LYS A 100 8.92 34.65 11.03
CA LYS A 100 8.16 35.78 11.58
C LYS A 100 8.52 36.07 13.05
N ALA A 101 8.54 35.04 13.90
CA ALA A 101 8.85 35.19 15.32
C ALA A 101 10.26 35.76 15.55
N GLU A 102 11.26 35.27 14.81
CA GLU A 102 12.64 35.76 14.90
C GLU A 102 12.75 37.21 14.40
N ALA A 103 12.05 37.58 13.33
CA ALA A 103 12.02 38.96 12.83
C ALA A 103 11.38 39.95 13.82
N GLU A 104 10.41 39.49 14.62
CA GLU A 104 9.76 40.25 15.69
C GLU A 104 10.57 40.21 17.02
N GLY A 105 11.72 39.52 17.05
CA GLY A 105 12.57 39.40 18.24
C GLY A 105 12.01 38.48 19.32
N HIS A 106 11.14 37.54 18.95
CA HIS A 106 10.51 36.56 19.85
C HIS A 106 11.27 35.23 19.85
N GLN A 107 11.20 34.49 20.96
CA GLN A 107 11.77 33.15 21.06
C GLN A 107 10.85 32.16 20.37
N TYR A 108 11.35 31.41 19.40
CA TYR A 108 10.59 30.42 18.66
C TYR A 108 10.85 28.99 19.15
N ARG A 109 9.82 28.15 19.16
CA ARG A 109 9.96 26.71 19.33
C ARG A 109 8.88 25.94 18.56
N TYR A 110 9.30 24.89 17.84
CA TYR A 110 8.38 23.86 17.38
C TYR A 110 8.11 22.82 18.48
N VAL A 111 6.84 22.52 18.72
CA VAL A 111 6.40 21.59 19.77
C VAL A 111 5.31 20.64 19.28
N THR A 112 5.29 19.41 19.79
CA THR A 112 4.16 18.50 19.62
C THR A 112 3.14 18.68 20.75
N ILE A 113 1.91 18.20 20.55
CA ILE A 113 0.84 18.38 21.53
C ILE A 113 1.22 17.83 22.91
N GLY A 114 1.89 16.68 22.98
CA GLY A 114 2.30 16.07 24.24
C GLY A 114 3.39 16.83 24.99
N GLN A 115 4.15 17.71 24.32
CA GLN A 115 5.20 18.49 24.99
C GLN A 115 4.64 19.68 25.79
N ILE A 116 3.47 20.18 25.41
CA ILE A 116 2.83 21.34 26.05
C ILE A 116 1.58 20.98 26.85
N SER A 117 1.06 19.76 26.72
CA SER A 117 -0.17 19.32 27.37
C SER A 117 -0.02 19.07 28.89
N ASP A 118 -1.13 19.16 29.62
CA ASP A 118 -1.28 18.77 31.03
C ASP A 118 -1.48 17.27 31.26
N GLY A 119 -1.54 16.49 30.19
CA GLY A 119 -1.68 15.03 30.21
C GLY A 119 -1.84 14.47 28.81
N VAL A 120 -2.25 13.20 28.74
CA VAL A 120 -2.63 12.53 27.49
C VAL A 120 -4.14 12.70 27.28
N PRO A 121 -4.61 13.15 26.11
CA PRO A 121 -6.04 13.21 25.81
C PRO A 121 -6.64 11.80 25.71
N VAL A 122 -7.97 11.70 25.68
CA VAL A 122 -8.62 10.42 25.43
C VAL A 122 -8.39 10.02 23.96
N ILE A 123 -7.57 9.01 23.73
CA ILE A 123 -7.34 8.44 22.40
C ILE A 123 -8.21 7.20 22.24
N LYS A 124 -9.34 7.36 21.55
CA LYS A 124 -10.26 6.25 21.29
C LYS A 124 -9.59 5.14 20.47
N ASP A 125 -9.88 3.90 20.80
CA ASP A 125 -9.43 2.69 20.09
C ASP A 125 -7.90 2.67 19.91
N TRP A 126 -7.18 3.07 20.96
CA TRP A 126 -5.72 2.99 21.04
C TRP A 126 -5.33 1.74 21.81
N HIS A 127 -4.72 0.79 21.11
CA HIS A 127 -4.35 -0.52 21.66
C HIS A 127 -2.84 -0.72 21.51
N ASP A 128 -2.09 -0.12 22.43
CA ASP A 128 -0.65 -0.37 22.56
C ASP A 128 -0.39 -1.37 23.69
N PRO A 129 0.41 -2.44 23.48
CA PRO A 129 0.68 -3.43 24.51
C PRO A 129 1.31 -2.87 25.80
N LYS A 130 1.94 -1.70 25.72
CA LYS A 130 2.58 -1.01 26.84
C LYS A 130 1.85 0.28 27.24
N ASP A 131 0.66 0.51 26.70
CA ASP A 131 -0.15 1.73 26.89
C ASP A 131 0.64 3.03 26.56
N ILE A 132 1.57 2.93 25.61
CA ILE A 132 2.40 4.06 25.19
C ILE A 132 1.57 4.91 24.20
N PRO A 133 1.37 6.22 24.43
CA PRO A 133 0.71 7.09 23.47
C PRO A 133 1.55 7.24 22.19
N PRO A 134 0.99 7.78 21.09
CA PRO A 134 1.71 7.91 19.81
C PRO A 134 3.06 8.62 19.99
N PRO A 135 4.22 7.94 19.82
CA PRO A 135 5.50 8.42 20.36
C PRO A 135 5.97 9.77 19.83
N TYR A 136 5.66 10.10 18.56
CA TYR A 136 6.01 11.40 18.01
C TYR A 136 5.16 12.53 18.62
N HIS A 137 3.85 12.34 18.69
CA HIS A 137 2.93 13.33 19.26
C HIS A 137 3.11 13.47 20.78
N PHE A 138 3.53 12.39 21.45
CA PHE A 138 3.81 12.31 22.87
C PHE A 138 5.20 11.71 23.14
N PRO A 139 6.29 12.49 22.94
CA PRO A 139 7.66 12.02 23.20
C PRO A 139 7.91 11.67 24.67
N ASP A 140 7.16 12.30 25.58
CA ASP A 140 7.07 11.91 26.98
C ASP A 140 5.71 11.22 27.20
N PRO A 141 5.68 9.93 27.57
CA PRO A 141 4.44 9.19 27.83
C PRO A 141 3.60 9.80 28.96
N GLU A 142 4.23 10.57 29.86
CA GLU A 142 3.59 11.35 30.90
C GLU A 142 3.86 12.84 30.67
N PRO A 143 3.04 13.55 29.86
CA PRO A 143 3.25 14.95 29.53
C PRO A 143 3.55 15.84 30.74
N LYS A 144 4.73 16.49 30.71
CA LYS A 144 5.24 17.28 31.84
C LYS A 144 5.09 18.78 31.67
N GLY A 145 4.39 19.25 30.64
CA GLY A 145 4.32 20.66 30.25
C GLY A 145 5.66 21.23 29.76
N TYR A 146 5.61 22.45 29.24
CA TYR A 146 6.74 23.10 28.59
C TYR A 146 7.37 24.18 29.48
N GLN A 147 8.64 23.99 29.84
CA GLN A 147 9.37 24.90 30.72
C GLN A 147 10.17 25.95 29.92
N VAL A 148 10.10 27.21 30.32
CA VAL A 148 10.83 28.31 29.68
C VAL A 148 11.61 29.19 30.65
N HIS A 149 12.69 29.76 30.13
CA HIS A 149 13.56 30.76 30.74
C HIS A 149 14.50 31.33 29.65
N PRO A 150 14.86 32.63 29.64
CA PRO A 150 14.54 33.68 30.62
C PRO A 150 13.11 34.24 30.50
N LEU A 151 12.67 34.96 31.53
CA LEU A 151 11.40 35.71 31.51
C LEU A 151 11.59 37.09 30.87
N ASN A 152 10.52 37.89 30.82
CA ASN A 152 10.40 39.20 30.18
C ASN A 152 10.47 39.17 28.65
N GLN A 153 9.92 38.12 28.06
CA GLN A 153 9.88 37.95 26.62
C GLN A 153 8.69 37.09 26.19
N ARG A 154 8.40 37.12 24.89
CA ARG A 154 7.41 36.27 24.24
C ARG A 154 8.07 35.00 23.70
N TYR A 155 7.41 33.88 23.94
CA TYR A 155 7.67 32.59 23.32
C TYR A 155 6.57 32.27 22.30
N VAL A 156 6.93 32.12 21.03
CA VAL A 156 6.03 31.65 19.98
C VAL A 156 6.20 30.14 19.87
N LEU A 157 5.15 29.40 20.22
CA LEU A 157 5.11 27.95 20.12
C LEU A 157 4.31 27.57 18.86
N GLU A 158 5.01 27.03 17.87
CA GLU A 158 4.40 26.40 16.70
C GLU A 158 4.04 24.97 17.05
N VAL A 159 2.74 24.67 17.07
CA VAL A 159 2.21 23.38 17.54
C VAL A 159 1.97 22.46 16.35
N CYS A 160 2.54 21.25 16.42
CA CYS A 160 2.29 20.17 15.46
C CYS A 160 0.81 19.77 15.44
N PRO A 161 0.17 19.72 14.25
CA PRO A 161 -1.15 19.12 14.09
C PRO A 161 -1.20 17.67 14.57
N PHE A 162 -2.33 17.29 15.17
CA PHE A 162 -2.54 15.92 15.66
C PHE A 162 -3.13 15.08 14.54
N ARG A 163 -2.26 14.46 13.75
CA ARG A 163 -2.62 13.80 12.49
C ARG A 163 -1.91 12.46 12.35
N ALA A 164 -2.41 11.64 11.43
CA ALA A 164 -1.83 10.35 11.08
C ALA A 164 -1.83 10.17 9.57
N TRP A 165 -0.99 9.26 9.08
CA TRP A 165 -0.96 8.83 7.69
C TRP A 165 -2.03 7.78 7.41
N VAL A 166 -2.57 7.81 6.19
CA VAL A 166 -3.32 6.72 5.58
C VAL A 166 -2.87 6.51 4.15
N LEU A 167 -3.07 5.29 3.65
CA LEU A 167 -2.68 4.93 2.30
C LEU A 167 -3.60 5.62 1.28
N GLN A 168 -3.01 6.19 0.23
CA GLN A 168 -3.78 6.62 -0.93
C GLN A 168 -4.29 5.39 -1.67
N LEU A 169 -5.60 5.17 -1.64
CA LEU A 169 -6.27 4.04 -2.30
C LEU A 169 -7.55 4.51 -2.99
N HIS A 170 -7.79 3.97 -4.18
CA HIS A 170 -8.88 4.32 -5.07
C HIS A 170 -9.84 3.14 -5.23
N HIS A 171 -11.03 3.24 -4.65
CA HIS A 171 -12.08 2.23 -4.82
C HIS A 171 -12.83 2.50 -6.11
N GLN A 172 -12.32 1.94 -7.21
CA GLN A 172 -12.80 2.16 -8.57
C GLN A 172 -12.56 0.90 -9.43
N LYS A 173 -13.24 0.81 -10.57
CA LYS A 173 -13.09 -0.33 -11.51
C LYS A 173 -11.85 -0.21 -12.38
N GLU A 174 -11.35 1.01 -12.58
CA GLU A 174 -10.18 1.31 -13.40
C GLU A 174 -8.87 0.99 -12.68
N TYR A 175 -7.87 0.63 -13.48
CA TYR A 175 -6.54 0.38 -12.98
C TYR A 175 -5.93 1.64 -12.38
N SER A 176 -5.37 1.52 -11.17
CA SER A 176 -4.58 2.56 -10.54
C SER A 176 -3.21 2.00 -10.20
N ILE A 177 -2.15 2.61 -10.75
CA ILE A 177 -0.78 2.23 -10.41
C ILE A 177 -0.47 2.54 -8.93
N VAL A 178 -1.13 3.53 -8.33
CA VAL A 178 -1.02 3.82 -6.89
C VAL A 178 -1.64 2.70 -6.06
N ASN A 179 -2.79 2.16 -6.45
CA ASN A 179 -3.34 0.96 -5.84
C ASN A 179 -2.39 -0.22 -5.99
N ALA A 180 -1.84 -0.43 -7.20
CA ALA A 180 -0.89 -1.51 -7.46
C ALA A 180 0.35 -1.39 -6.56
N TYR A 181 0.88 -0.20 -6.36
CA TYR A 181 2.04 -0.03 -5.50
C TYR A 181 1.71 -0.24 -4.02
N ASN A 182 0.72 0.49 -3.49
CA ASN A 182 0.37 0.43 -2.07
C ASN A 182 -0.12 -0.97 -1.66
N GLN A 183 -0.94 -1.63 -2.48
CA GLN A 183 -1.38 -3.00 -2.20
C GLN A 183 -0.25 -4.03 -2.40
N CYS A 184 0.72 -3.79 -3.29
CA CYS A 184 1.91 -4.64 -3.38
C CYS A 184 2.73 -4.54 -2.09
N LEU A 185 2.95 -3.33 -1.56
CA LEU A 185 3.59 -3.15 -0.25
C LEU A 185 2.83 -3.87 0.86
N MET A 186 1.50 -3.83 0.88
CA MET A 186 0.71 -4.59 1.86
C MET A 186 0.84 -6.11 1.67
N SER A 187 1.00 -6.60 0.44
CA SER A 187 1.28 -8.02 0.18
C SER A 187 2.69 -8.44 0.64
N VAL A 188 3.66 -7.53 0.59
CA VAL A 188 5.01 -7.73 1.16
C VAL A 188 4.92 -7.73 2.69
N LEU A 189 4.20 -6.78 3.29
CA LEU A 189 4.01 -6.66 4.73
C LEU A 189 3.39 -7.91 5.35
N ALA A 190 2.56 -8.66 4.61
CA ALA A 190 1.96 -9.91 5.09
C ALA A 190 3.00 -11.01 5.37
N TYR A 191 4.21 -10.92 4.83
CA TYR A 191 5.31 -11.81 5.17
C TYR A 191 6.04 -11.41 6.47
N ALA A 192 5.78 -10.22 7.00
CA ALA A 192 6.35 -9.76 8.25
C ALA A 192 5.68 -10.43 9.47
N GLY A 193 6.24 -10.16 10.66
CA GLY A 193 5.64 -10.58 11.93
C GLY A 193 4.61 -9.58 12.48
N GLY A 194 4.00 -9.95 13.61
CA GLY A 194 3.10 -9.10 14.39
C GLY A 194 3.73 -8.56 15.68
N ASP A 195 5.04 -8.28 15.71
CA ASP A 195 5.71 -7.71 16.89
C ASP A 195 5.95 -6.21 16.70
N ILE A 196 5.29 -5.36 17.49
CA ILE A 196 5.41 -3.90 17.41
C ILE A 196 6.83 -3.36 17.63
N SER A 197 7.71 -4.12 18.28
CA SER A 197 9.11 -3.77 18.50
C SER A 197 10.01 -4.05 17.31
N VAL A 198 9.55 -4.88 16.36
CA VAL A 198 10.28 -5.21 15.14
C VAL A 198 9.94 -4.19 14.06
N GLU A 199 10.92 -3.40 13.69
CA GLU A 199 10.79 -2.41 12.62
C GLU A 199 10.39 -3.06 11.29
N GLY A 200 9.31 -2.58 10.67
CA GLY A 200 8.75 -3.14 9.44
C GLY A 200 7.75 -4.28 9.65
N SER A 201 7.45 -4.66 10.90
CA SER A 201 6.34 -5.56 11.22
C SER A 201 4.97 -4.92 10.96
N VAL A 202 3.89 -5.71 10.94
CA VAL A 202 2.52 -5.19 10.74
C VAL A 202 2.16 -4.14 11.78
N PHE A 203 2.33 -4.46 13.07
CA PHE A 203 2.00 -3.50 14.13
C PHE A 203 2.97 -2.33 14.19
N HIS A 204 4.25 -2.52 13.87
CA HIS A 204 5.16 -1.39 13.79
C HIS A 204 4.78 -0.45 12.64
N PHE A 205 4.40 -0.98 11.47
CA PHE A 205 3.99 -0.18 10.33
C PHE A 205 2.78 0.68 10.69
N PHE A 206 1.67 0.09 11.16
CA PHE A 206 0.45 0.85 11.45
C PHE A 206 0.48 1.65 12.77
N ASN A 207 1.09 1.12 13.84
CA ASN A 207 1.02 1.74 15.18
C ASN A 207 2.29 2.52 15.58
N ARG A 208 3.30 2.58 14.69
CA ARG A 208 4.48 3.45 14.85
C ARG A 208 4.68 4.35 13.63
N GLN A 209 4.87 3.78 12.44
CA GLN A 209 5.18 4.58 11.25
C GLN A 209 3.98 5.40 10.74
N MET A 210 2.79 4.81 10.66
CA MET A 210 1.60 5.51 10.15
C MET A 210 1.05 6.59 11.11
N VAL A 211 1.51 6.62 12.36
CA VAL A 211 1.11 7.62 13.36
C VAL A 211 2.19 8.66 13.66
N ASP A 212 3.35 8.53 13.00
CA ASP A 212 4.46 9.45 13.10
C ASP A 212 4.47 10.40 11.90
N VAL A 213 4.06 11.65 12.10
CA VAL A 213 4.01 12.68 11.03
C VAL A 213 5.32 13.48 10.92
N SER A 214 6.37 13.09 11.62
CA SER A 214 7.71 13.64 11.44
C SER A 214 8.36 13.18 10.14
N THR A 215 8.02 11.96 9.72
CA THR A 215 8.56 11.27 8.56
C THR A 215 7.45 10.52 7.84
N LEU A 216 7.65 10.21 6.56
CA LEU A 216 6.80 9.26 5.88
C LEU A 216 7.11 7.84 6.38
N PRO A 217 6.15 6.89 6.30
CA PRO A 217 6.45 5.47 6.50
C PRO A 217 7.53 5.05 5.51
N TYR A 218 8.50 4.25 5.96
CA TYR A 218 9.75 4.05 5.24
C TYR A 218 10.19 2.59 5.17
N LYS A 219 9.59 1.69 5.98
CA LYS A 219 9.98 0.29 6.04
C LYS A 219 8.79 -0.66 6.08
N VAL A 220 8.78 -1.60 5.15
CA VAL A 220 7.74 -2.61 4.95
C VAL A 220 8.40 -3.99 4.94
N GLU A 221 8.23 -4.78 5.99
CA GLU A 221 9.01 -6.01 6.23
C GLU A 221 10.52 -5.67 6.24
N THR A 222 11.30 -6.15 5.27
CA THR A 222 12.71 -5.81 5.08
C THR A 222 12.93 -4.76 3.98
N LEU A 223 11.88 -4.41 3.23
CA LEU A 223 11.93 -3.45 2.14
C LEU A 223 11.94 -2.02 2.68
N SER A 224 12.97 -1.25 2.31
CA SER A 224 12.97 0.21 2.50
C SER A 224 12.16 0.82 1.35
N ALA A 225 10.90 1.14 1.62
CA ALA A 225 9.98 1.68 0.63
C ALA A 225 8.95 2.58 1.30
N THR A 226 8.72 3.73 0.66
CA THR A 226 7.76 4.74 1.10
C THR A 226 6.42 4.53 0.39
N PRO A 227 5.32 4.17 1.06
CA PRO A 227 4.00 4.13 0.43
C PRO A 227 3.52 5.53 0.03
N ILE A 228 2.58 5.61 -0.92
CA ILE A 228 1.88 6.87 -1.21
C ILE A 228 0.83 7.08 -0.14
N VAL A 229 1.03 8.10 0.68
CA VAL A 229 0.17 8.41 1.83
C VAL A 229 -0.26 9.86 1.82
N TYR A 230 -1.39 10.12 2.46
CA TYR A 230 -1.85 11.46 2.81
C TYR A 230 -2.23 11.51 4.29
N ASP A 231 -2.21 12.71 4.86
CA ASP A 231 -2.50 12.90 6.27
C ASP A 231 -4.00 13.16 6.52
N ILE A 232 -4.50 12.63 7.63
CA ILE A 232 -5.87 12.78 8.11
C ILE A 232 -5.89 13.14 9.60
N PRO A 233 -7.03 13.65 10.14
CA PRO A 233 -7.20 13.78 11.59
C PRO A 233 -6.83 12.48 12.32
N PHE A 234 -6.18 12.58 13.48
CA PHE A 234 -5.68 11.40 14.19
C PHE A 234 -6.79 10.40 14.58
N SER A 235 -8.00 10.90 14.85
CA SER A 235 -9.19 10.09 15.08
C SER A 235 -9.67 9.27 13.86
N GLU A 236 -9.27 9.64 12.63
CA GLU A 236 -9.62 8.93 11.38
C GLU A 236 -8.59 7.84 10.98
N ARG A 237 -7.50 7.68 11.74
CA ARG A 237 -6.41 6.70 11.50
C ARG A 237 -6.90 5.24 11.42
N TYR A 238 -5.98 4.32 11.12
CA TYR A 238 -6.22 2.88 11.33
C TYR A 238 -6.37 2.57 12.82
N THR A 239 -7.56 2.12 13.23
CA THR A 239 -7.88 1.83 14.65
C THR A 239 -7.96 0.34 14.95
N ARG A 240 -8.34 -0.48 13.97
CA ARG A 240 -8.34 -1.94 14.08
C ARG A 240 -7.22 -2.50 13.22
N VAL A 241 -6.21 -3.10 13.83
CA VAL A 241 -5.08 -3.72 13.13
C VAL A 241 -4.85 -5.07 13.78
N GLU A 242 -4.98 -6.14 13.02
CA GLU A 242 -4.90 -7.50 13.54
C GLU A 242 -4.01 -8.36 12.63
N PHE A 243 -3.17 -9.18 13.25
CA PHE A 243 -2.27 -10.12 12.58
C PHE A 243 -2.64 -11.55 12.99
N ILE A 244 -3.02 -12.36 12.00
CA ILE A 244 -3.53 -13.72 12.22
C ILE A 244 -2.49 -14.71 11.73
N ASN A 245 -2.19 -15.71 12.57
CA ASN A 245 -1.22 -16.75 12.26
C ASN A 245 -1.72 -18.10 12.76
N SER A 246 -2.08 -19.00 11.83
CA SER A 246 -2.63 -20.32 12.16
C SER A 246 -1.64 -21.23 12.90
N LYS A 247 -0.34 -20.90 12.95
CA LYS A 247 0.65 -21.64 13.76
C LYS A 247 0.59 -21.32 15.24
N VAL A 248 -0.05 -20.21 15.62
CA VAL A 248 -0.10 -19.71 17.00
C VAL A 248 -1.52 -19.91 17.53
N GLY A 249 -1.70 -20.83 18.49
CA GLY A 249 -3.01 -21.19 19.06
C GLY A 249 -3.15 -22.69 19.33
N ASP A 250 -4.32 -23.11 19.81
CA ASP A 250 -4.62 -24.51 20.16
C ASP A 250 -4.75 -25.44 18.94
N ASN A 251 -5.10 -24.88 17.77
CA ASN A 251 -5.21 -25.62 16.50
C ASN A 251 -3.91 -25.49 15.69
N LYS A 252 -2.90 -26.29 16.05
CA LYS A 252 -1.60 -26.37 15.37
C LYS A 252 -1.65 -27.05 13.99
N GLN A 253 -2.50 -26.58 13.09
CA GLN A 253 -2.58 -27.10 11.72
C GLN A 253 -2.37 -25.98 10.69
N GLY A 254 -1.41 -26.18 9.80
CA GLY A 254 -1.12 -25.29 8.66
C GLY A 254 -0.14 -24.14 8.93
N ASN A 255 0.05 -23.30 7.91
CA ASN A 255 0.94 -22.13 7.91
C ASN A 255 0.27 -20.94 7.20
N THR A 256 -1.02 -20.73 7.46
CA THR A 256 -1.79 -19.64 6.86
C THR A 256 -1.67 -18.39 7.71
N GLN A 257 -1.41 -17.26 7.06
CA GLN A 257 -1.30 -15.97 7.71
C GLN A 257 -1.99 -14.89 6.89
N LEU A 258 -2.60 -13.94 7.60
CA LEU A 258 -3.09 -12.70 7.04
C LEU A 258 -2.95 -11.58 8.06
N PHE A 259 -3.05 -10.34 7.59
CA PHE A 259 -3.42 -9.24 8.47
C PHE A 259 -4.58 -8.47 7.87
N TYR A 260 -5.29 -7.73 8.72
CA TYR A 260 -6.24 -6.74 8.27
C TYR A 260 -6.11 -5.45 9.09
N ALA A 261 -6.35 -4.33 8.43
CA ALA A 261 -6.31 -3.01 9.02
C ALA A 261 -7.54 -2.21 8.57
N ALA A 262 -8.20 -1.53 9.50
CA ALA A 262 -9.37 -0.70 9.20
C ALA A 262 -9.22 0.73 9.76
N SER A 263 -9.43 1.70 8.89
CA SER A 263 -9.62 3.12 9.24
C SER A 263 -11.12 3.43 9.34
N GLN A 264 -11.50 4.70 9.46
CA GLN A 264 -12.92 5.06 9.36
C GLN A 264 -13.53 4.79 7.99
N ARG A 265 -12.72 4.76 6.92
CA ARG A 265 -13.20 4.68 5.52
C ARG A 265 -12.84 3.39 4.81
N ASP A 266 -11.72 2.78 5.20
CA ASP A 266 -11.07 1.72 4.44
C ASP A 266 -10.87 0.48 5.30
N VAL A 267 -11.01 -0.69 4.67
CA VAL A 267 -10.57 -1.98 5.20
C VAL A 267 -9.57 -2.56 4.20
N ILE A 268 -8.41 -2.93 4.70
CA ILE A 268 -7.35 -3.60 3.95
C ILE A 268 -7.21 -5.00 4.51
N VAL A 269 -7.26 -6.00 3.65
CA VAL A 269 -6.96 -7.39 4.00
C VAL A 269 -5.81 -7.88 3.12
N SER A 270 -4.76 -8.41 3.74
CA SER A 270 -3.60 -8.92 3.03
C SER A 270 -3.26 -10.33 3.45
N TRP A 271 -3.20 -11.23 2.48
CA TRP A 271 -2.88 -12.64 2.70
C TRP A 271 -1.42 -12.94 2.35
N ARG A 272 -0.76 -13.70 3.22
CA ARG A 272 0.61 -14.16 2.99
C ARG A 272 0.62 -15.39 2.09
N GLY A 273 1.62 -15.49 1.20
CA GLY A 273 1.94 -16.74 0.51
C GLY A 273 2.89 -17.65 1.30
N THR A 274 3.22 -18.81 0.73
CA THR A 274 4.15 -19.77 1.35
C THR A 274 5.61 -19.31 1.22
N THR A 275 6.43 -19.55 2.24
CA THR A 275 7.89 -19.24 2.21
C THR A 275 8.69 -20.24 1.39
N ASN A 276 8.26 -21.50 1.34
CA ASN A 276 8.88 -22.59 0.58
C ASN A 276 7.99 -22.97 -0.59
N MET A 277 8.11 -22.20 -1.67
CA MET A 277 7.22 -22.33 -2.81
C MET A 277 7.61 -23.46 -3.76
N THR A 278 8.88 -23.89 -3.74
CA THR A 278 9.33 -25.09 -4.47
C THR A 278 8.50 -26.29 -4.05
N ASP A 279 8.37 -26.50 -2.74
CA ASP A 279 7.65 -27.62 -2.15
C ASP A 279 6.14 -27.50 -2.45
N ALA A 280 5.58 -26.28 -2.38
CA ALA A 280 4.17 -26.03 -2.65
C ALA A 280 3.75 -26.29 -4.12
N ILE A 281 4.65 -26.06 -5.08
CA ILE A 281 4.40 -26.32 -6.51
C ILE A 281 4.67 -27.80 -6.84
N THR A 282 5.63 -28.46 -6.16
CA THR A 282 5.95 -29.88 -6.39
C THR A 282 5.04 -30.86 -5.65
N ASP A 283 4.53 -30.51 -4.46
CA ASP A 283 3.54 -31.31 -3.69
C ASP A 283 2.10 -31.13 -4.22
N ALA A 284 1.94 -30.36 -5.30
CA ALA A 284 0.64 -30.01 -5.85
C ALA A 284 -0.05 -31.24 -6.44
N THR A 285 -0.84 -31.89 -5.60
CA THR A 285 -1.82 -32.90 -6.02
C THR A 285 -2.91 -32.30 -6.93
N TYR A 286 -2.91 -30.97 -7.17
CA TYR A 286 -3.81 -30.20 -8.03
C TYR A 286 -5.30 -30.56 -7.92
N GLN A 287 -5.70 -31.20 -6.82
CA GLN A 287 -7.01 -31.82 -6.66
C GLN A 287 -8.10 -30.74 -6.72
N PRO A 288 -8.98 -30.75 -7.72
CA PRO A 288 -10.10 -29.83 -7.77
C PRO A 288 -11.21 -30.32 -6.82
N LEU A 289 -11.69 -29.46 -5.94
CA LEU A 289 -12.86 -29.68 -5.10
C LEU A 289 -14.07 -28.99 -5.70
N GLY A 290 -15.17 -29.72 -5.88
CA GLY A 290 -16.46 -29.14 -6.27
C GLY A 290 -16.95 -28.14 -5.23
N LEU A 291 -17.37 -26.96 -5.71
CA LEU A 291 -17.96 -25.88 -4.91
C LEU A 291 -19.50 -25.90 -4.94
N ASP A 292 -20.06 -26.78 -5.77
CA ASP A 292 -21.46 -27.12 -5.86
C ASP A 292 -21.93 -27.70 -4.51
N CYS A 293 -23.02 -27.17 -3.95
CA CYS A 293 -23.58 -27.66 -2.68
C CYS A 293 -24.34 -29.01 -2.85
N ASP A 294 -23.79 -29.93 -3.65
CA ASP A 294 -24.30 -31.28 -3.85
C ASP A 294 -23.80 -32.22 -2.73
N GLU A 295 -24.49 -33.35 -2.50
CA GLU A 295 -24.24 -34.28 -1.36
C GLU A 295 -22.79 -34.81 -1.25
N LYS A 296 -21.97 -34.69 -2.30
CA LYS A 296 -20.56 -35.11 -2.35
C LYS A 296 -19.55 -33.95 -2.50
N ALA A 297 -20.03 -32.73 -2.65
CA ALA A 297 -19.21 -31.55 -2.93
C ALA A 297 -19.24 -30.57 -1.75
N LEU A 298 -18.28 -29.65 -1.73
CA LEU A 298 -18.05 -28.76 -0.60
C LEU A 298 -18.89 -27.50 -0.77
N CYS A 299 -19.78 -27.21 0.17
CA CYS A 299 -20.60 -26.00 0.09
C CYS A 299 -19.81 -24.79 0.59
N SER A 300 -19.27 -24.00 -0.34
CA SER A 300 -18.55 -22.77 0.02
C SER A 300 -19.47 -21.71 0.64
N GLY A 301 -20.76 -21.73 0.30
CA GLY A 301 -21.74 -20.74 0.72
C GLY A 301 -21.69 -19.41 -0.06
N PHE A 302 -20.65 -19.18 -0.88
CA PHE A 302 -20.47 -17.92 -1.63
C PHE A 302 -20.02 -18.09 -3.10
N ILE A 303 -19.62 -19.30 -3.51
CA ILE A 303 -19.44 -19.71 -4.91
C ILE A 303 -20.32 -20.94 -5.13
N HIS A 304 -21.19 -20.89 -6.15
CA HIS A 304 -22.22 -21.92 -6.34
C HIS A 304 -21.94 -22.84 -7.54
N SER A 305 -20.92 -22.55 -8.33
CA SER A 305 -20.58 -23.32 -9.53
C SER A 305 -19.06 -23.49 -9.69
N GLY A 306 -18.65 -24.58 -10.35
CA GLY A 306 -17.24 -24.88 -10.62
C GLY A 306 -16.50 -25.53 -9.45
N LYS A 307 -15.17 -25.48 -9.52
CA LYS A 307 -14.25 -26.15 -8.59
C LYS A 307 -13.16 -25.19 -8.11
N VAL A 308 -12.61 -25.46 -6.92
CA VAL A 308 -11.47 -24.76 -6.32
C VAL A 308 -10.31 -25.72 -6.10
N HIS A 309 -9.08 -25.20 -6.13
CA HIS A 309 -7.92 -25.99 -5.72
C HIS A 309 -7.97 -26.36 -4.23
N LYS A 310 -7.97 -27.66 -3.92
CA LYS A 310 -8.11 -28.22 -2.56
C LYS A 310 -7.21 -27.54 -1.54
N GLY A 311 -5.91 -27.44 -1.83
CA GLY A 311 -4.95 -26.87 -0.89
C GLY A 311 -5.19 -25.39 -0.61
N PHE A 312 -5.74 -24.64 -1.57
CA PHE A 312 -6.05 -23.22 -1.37
C PHE A 312 -7.32 -23.06 -0.55
N TRP A 313 -8.31 -23.92 -0.79
CA TRP A 313 -9.53 -23.99 0.00
C TRP A 313 -9.26 -24.37 1.46
N GLU A 314 -8.51 -25.45 1.69
CA GLU A 314 -8.11 -25.88 3.04
C GLU A 314 -7.33 -24.78 3.76
N ALA A 315 -6.36 -24.15 3.08
CA ALA A 315 -5.59 -23.05 3.66
C ALA A 315 -6.45 -21.83 4.02
N PHE A 316 -7.46 -21.51 3.20
CA PHE A 316 -8.41 -20.42 3.45
C PHE A 316 -9.31 -20.74 4.67
N ASN A 317 -9.89 -21.94 4.71
CA ASN A 317 -10.79 -22.37 5.78
C ASN A 317 -10.11 -22.53 7.15
N LEU A 318 -8.78 -22.69 7.20
CA LEU A 318 -8.06 -22.68 8.47
C LEU A 318 -8.31 -21.40 9.28
N VAL A 319 -8.55 -20.27 8.61
CA VAL A 319 -8.77 -18.96 9.27
C VAL A 319 -10.19 -18.83 9.82
N GLU A 320 -11.17 -19.50 9.21
CA GLU A 320 -12.56 -19.49 9.67
C GLU A 320 -12.68 -19.96 11.13
N GLN A 321 -11.84 -20.90 11.53
CA GLN A 321 -11.82 -21.48 12.88
C GLN A 321 -11.00 -20.67 13.89
N LEU A 322 -10.37 -19.56 13.47
CA LEU A 322 -9.54 -18.73 14.33
C LEU A 322 -10.35 -17.57 14.91
N THR A 323 -10.06 -17.26 16.17
CA THR A 323 -10.56 -16.06 16.85
C THR A 323 -9.55 -14.93 16.73
N VAL A 324 -10.04 -13.70 16.85
CA VAL A 324 -9.17 -12.52 16.85
C VAL A 324 -8.28 -12.55 18.11
N PRO A 325 -6.94 -12.35 18.00
CA PRO A 325 -6.03 -12.50 19.14
C PRO A 325 -6.41 -11.67 20.37
N ASN A 326 -6.93 -10.46 20.16
CA ASN A 326 -7.33 -9.54 21.22
C ASN A 326 -8.84 -9.58 21.54
N GLU A 327 -9.61 -10.44 20.89
CA GLU A 327 -11.06 -10.58 21.07
C GLU A 327 -11.50 -12.03 20.85
N THR A 328 -11.35 -12.84 21.90
CA THR A 328 -11.57 -14.30 21.84
C THR A 328 -13.03 -14.70 21.58
N THR A 329 -13.97 -13.77 21.65
CA THR A 329 -15.40 -14.00 21.38
C THR A 329 -15.77 -13.84 19.91
N LYS A 330 -14.85 -13.34 19.07
CA LYS A 330 -15.14 -13.01 17.68
C LYS A 330 -14.22 -13.78 16.74
N GLU A 331 -14.82 -14.45 15.76
CA GLU A 331 -14.11 -15.13 14.68
C GLU A 331 -13.52 -14.10 13.71
N VAL A 332 -12.38 -14.42 13.11
CA VAL A 332 -11.64 -13.51 12.22
C VAL A 332 -12.50 -13.03 11.06
N PHE A 333 -13.19 -13.93 10.35
CA PHE A 333 -14.04 -13.55 9.22
C PHE A 333 -15.27 -12.76 9.64
N SER A 334 -15.84 -13.05 10.81
CA SER A 334 -16.94 -12.26 11.38
C SER A 334 -16.50 -10.83 11.71
N ASP A 335 -15.27 -10.65 12.24
CA ASP A 335 -14.74 -9.32 12.48
C ASP A 335 -14.53 -8.52 11.20
N ILE A 336 -13.93 -9.14 10.19
CA ILE A 336 -13.74 -8.49 8.88
C ILE A 336 -15.09 -8.15 8.25
N LEU A 337 -16.08 -9.05 8.33
CA LEU A 337 -17.43 -8.82 7.81
C LEU A 337 -18.11 -7.61 8.47
N ASP A 338 -17.96 -7.43 9.79
CA ASP A 338 -18.49 -6.26 10.48
C ASP A 338 -17.79 -4.97 10.08
N LEU A 339 -16.47 -5.02 9.85
CA LEU A 339 -15.69 -3.85 9.46
C LEU A 339 -16.04 -3.34 8.06
N VAL A 340 -16.42 -4.22 7.11
CA VAL A 340 -16.63 -3.85 5.70
C VAL A 340 -18.01 -3.26 5.39
N LYS A 341 -19.00 -3.37 6.28
CA LYS A 341 -20.41 -2.99 6.02
C LYS A 341 -20.60 -1.60 5.42
N ASP A 342 -19.79 -0.63 5.85
CA ASP A 342 -19.87 0.77 5.41
C ASP A 342 -18.50 1.33 4.97
N LYS A 343 -17.59 0.45 4.53
CA LYS A 343 -16.20 0.83 4.20
C LYS A 343 -15.76 0.31 2.84
N ARG A 344 -14.79 1.00 2.25
CA ARG A 344 -14.15 0.58 1.01
C ARG A 344 -13.23 -0.60 1.29
N LEU A 345 -13.42 -1.69 0.57
CA LEU A 345 -12.69 -2.94 0.79
C LEU A 345 -11.58 -3.13 -0.24
N PHE A 346 -10.35 -3.25 0.25
CA PHE A 346 -9.16 -3.54 -0.53
C PHE A 346 -8.57 -4.88 -0.07
N ILE A 347 -8.35 -5.79 -1.01
CA ILE A 347 -7.81 -7.10 -0.71
C ILE A 347 -6.57 -7.33 -1.58
N CYS A 348 -5.50 -7.84 -0.99
CA CYS A 348 -4.28 -8.12 -1.73
C CYS A 348 -3.58 -9.38 -1.25
N GLY A 349 -2.68 -9.88 -2.09
CA GLY A 349 -1.92 -11.07 -1.79
C GLY A 349 -0.89 -11.38 -2.86
N HIS A 350 0.22 -11.97 -2.42
CA HIS A 350 1.30 -12.40 -3.29
C HIS A 350 1.43 -13.91 -3.29
N SER A 351 1.80 -14.52 -4.42
CA SER A 351 1.95 -15.97 -4.56
C SER A 351 0.65 -16.71 -4.17
N LEU A 352 0.75 -17.78 -3.37
CA LEU A 352 -0.39 -18.44 -2.72
C LEU A 352 -1.34 -17.45 -2.01
N GLY A 353 -0.80 -16.38 -1.40
CA GLY A 353 -1.62 -15.36 -0.75
C GLY A 353 -2.58 -14.67 -1.72
N GLY A 354 -2.22 -14.55 -3.00
CA GLY A 354 -3.12 -14.05 -4.05
C GLY A 354 -4.33 -14.96 -4.26
N ALA A 355 -4.15 -16.28 -4.18
CA ALA A 355 -5.23 -17.26 -4.31
C ALA A 355 -6.21 -17.15 -3.12
N LEU A 356 -5.68 -17.04 -1.90
CA LEU A 356 -6.48 -16.86 -0.69
C LEU A 356 -7.21 -15.50 -0.68
N ALA A 357 -6.55 -14.45 -1.19
CA ALA A 357 -7.15 -13.14 -1.39
C ALA A 357 -8.32 -13.17 -2.39
N LEU A 358 -8.22 -13.98 -3.46
CA LEU A 358 -9.34 -14.19 -4.39
C LEU A 358 -10.52 -14.92 -3.73
N LEU A 359 -10.27 -15.97 -2.94
CA LEU A 359 -11.32 -16.67 -2.20
C LEU A 359 -12.01 -15.75 -1.19
N HIS A 360 -11.23 -14.93 -0.47
CA HIS A 360 -11.79 -13.95 0.45
C HIS A 360 -12.61 -12.86 -0.28
N SER A 361 -12.14 -12.44 -1.46
CA SER A 361 -12.90 -11.52 -2.31
C SER A 361 -14.21 -12.13 -2.78
N ALA A 362 -14.25 -13.44 -3.05
CA ALA A 362 -15.49 -14.15 -3.39
C ALA A 362 -16.46 -14.19 -2.20
N GLN A 363 -15.95 -14.46 -0.98
CA GLN A 363 -16.75 -14.43 0.24
C GLN A 363 -17.35 -13.05 0.53
N LEU A 364 -16.61 -11.97 0.22
CA LEU A 364 -17.00 -10.59 0.46
C LEU A 364 -17.54 -9.87 -0.79
N LYS A 365 -17.96 -10.60 -1.83
CA LYS A 365 -18.34 -10.04 -3.14
C LYS A 365 -19.42 -8.96 -3.06
N GLU A 366 -20.37 -9.09 -2.13
CA GLU A 366 -21.45 -8.11 -1.89
C GLU A 366 -20.93 -6.74 -1.40
N TYR A 367 -19.70 -6.67 -0.88
CA TYR A 367 -19.05 -5.45 -0.41
C TYR A 367 -18.09 -4.84 -1.46
N ASN A 368 -18.18 -5.29 -2.72
CA ASN A 368 -17.43 -4.77 -3.86
C ASN A 368 -15.90 -4.70 -3.61
N PRO A 369 -15.22 -5.83 -3.34
CA PRO A 369 -13.79 -5.83 -3.08
C PRO A 369 -12.98 -5.35 -4.29
N CYS A 370 -11.94 -4.55 -4.02
CA CYS A 370 -10.92 -4.16 -4.98
C CYS A 370 -9.67 -5.01 -4.75
N LEU A 371 -9.47 -6.04 -5.59
CA LEU A 371 -8.43 -7.04 -5.45
C LEU A 371 -7.21 -6.73 -6.33
N TYR A 372 -6.03 -6.68 -5.73
CA TYR A 372 -4.75 -6.63 -6.44
C TYR A 372 -3.86 -7.80 -6.01
N SER A 373 -3.55 -8.69 -6.96
CA SER A 373 -2.71 -9.87 -6.71
C SER A 373 -1.39 -9.83 -7.49
N TYR A 374 -0.38 -10.53 -6.99
CA TYR A 374 0.99 -10.52 -7.53
C TYR A 374 1.53 -11.95 -7.59
N GLY A 375 1.93 -12.44 -8.76
CA GLY A 375 2.43 -13.81 -8.92
C GLY A 375 1.40 -14.89 -8.54
N MET A 376 0.10 -14.60 -8.65
CA MET A 376 -0.96 -15.48 -8.19
C MET A 376 -1.10 -16.73 -9.10
N PRO A 377 -1.19 -17.96 -8.54
CA PRO A 377 -1.52 -19.17 -9.31
C PRO A 377 -3.01 -19.22 -9.70
N ARG A 378 -3.36 -20.02 -10.71
CA ARG A 378 -4.78 -20.29 -11.05
C ARG A 378 -5.45 -20.97 -9.84
N THR A 379 -6.63 -20.49 -9.45
CA THR A 379 -7.26 -20.90 -8.17
C THR A 379 -8.60 -21.58 -8.36
N LEU A 380 -9.35 -21.15 -9.38
CA LEU A 380 -10.74 -21.51 -9.63
C LEU A 380 -10.89 -22.04 -11.05
N THR A 381 -11.88 -22.90 -11.28
CA THR A 381 -12.22 -23.34 -12.62
C THR A 381 -13.18 -22.39 -13.32
N ARG A 382 -13.38 -22.61 -14.62
CA ARG A 382 -14.13 -21.74 -15.52
C ARG A 382 -15.47 -21.24 -14.96
N SER A 383 -16.34 -22.12 -14.46
CA SER A 383 -17.67 -21.70 -13.99
C SER A 383 -17.57 -20.80 -12.76
N ALA A 384 -16.68 -21.13 -11.81
CA ALA A 384 -16.40 -20.30 -10.65
C ALA A 384 -15.82 -18.93 -11.04
N VAL A 385 -14.90 -18.89 -12.02
CA VAL A 385 -14.35 -17.62 -12.53
C VAL A 385 -15.43 -16.76 -13.19
N GLN A 386 -16.36 -17.36 -13.93
CA GLN A 386 -17.48 -16.65 -14.56
C GLN A 386 -18.45 -16.05 -13.53
N GLU A 387 -18.70 -16.76 -12.43
CA GLU A 387 -19.54 -16.26 -11.33
C GLU A 387 -18.96 -15.00 -10.67
N LEU A 388 -17.63 -14.89 -10.64
CA LEU A 388 -16.92 -13.82 -9.92
C LEU A 388 -16.55 -12.60 -10.78
N VAL A 389 -16.99 -12.54 -12.04
CA VAL A 389 -16.62 -11.50 -13.02
C VAL A 389 -16.88 -10.06 -12.56
N ALA A 390 -17.81 -9.86 -11.62
CA ALA A 390 -18.12 -8.55 -11.06
C ALA A 390 -17.03 -8.00 -10.12
N ILE A 391 -16.17 -8.86 -9.56
CA ILE A 391 -15.09 -8.46 -8.67
C ILE A 391 -14.05 -7.67 -9.46
N THR A 392 -13.70 -6.48 -8.96
CA THR A 392 -12.61 -5.70 -9.55
C THR A 392 -11.29 -6.34 -9.16
N HIS A 393 -10.66 -7.05 -10.10
CA HIS A 393 -9.40 -7.73 -9.87
C HIS A 393 -8.36 -7.39 -10.93
N TYR A 394 -7.19 -6.92 -10.49
CA TYR A 394 -5.99 -6.77 -11.30
C TYR A 394 -4.89 -7.72 -10.82
N ARG A 395 -4.43 -8.60 -11.70
CA ARG A 395 -3.41 -9.61 -11.41
C ARG A 395 -2.09 -9.25 -12.08
N HIS A 396 -1.01 -9.22 -11.32
CA HIS A 396 0.31 -8.82 -11.80
C HIS A 396 1.19 -10.05 -12.01
N VAL A 397 1.87 -10.09 -13.15
CA VAL A 397 2.83 -11.14 -13.51
C VAL A 397 4.15 -10.49 -13.86
N ASN A 398 5.26 -11.00 -13.31
CA ASN A 398 6.60 -10.45 -13.52
C ASN A 398 7.42 -11.36 -14.42
N GLU A 399 7.87 -10.86 -15.57
CA GLU A 399 8.73 -11.57 -16.53
C GLU A 399 8.23 -13.02 -16.77
N ASP A 400 9.11 -13.99 -16.53
CA ASP A 400 8.89 -15.43 -16.69
C ASP A 400 8.55 -16.11 -15.35
N ASP A 401 7.89 -15.39 -14.42
CA ASP A 401 7.40 -15.95 -13.16
C ASP A 401 6.56 -17.23 -13.43
N PRO A 402 7.00 -18.41 -12.94
CA PRO A 402 6.35 -19.68 -13.26
C PRO A 402 5.07 -19.93 -12.43
N VAL A 403 4.84 -19.18 -11.35
CA VAL A 403 3.74 -19.47 -10.41
C VAL A 403 2.37 -19.18 -11.02
N PRO A 404 2.18 -18.06 -11.74
CA PRO A 404 0.95 -17.86 -12.50
C PRO A 404 0.69 -18.96 -13.54
N ALA A 405 1.67 -19.77 -13.94
CA ALA A 405 1.49 -20.82 -14.93
C ALA A 405 0.90 -22.13 -14.36
N VAL A 406 0.66 -22.22 -13.04
CA VAL A 406 0.08 -23.40 -12.38
C VAL A 406 -1.22 -23.08 -11.63
N PRO A 407 -2.14 -24.05 -11.43
CA PRO A 407 -2.23 -25.35 -12.11
C PRO A 407 -2.48 -25.21 -13.63
N PRO A 408 -2.16 -26.21 -14.47
CA PRO A 408 -2.36 -26.16 -15.92
C PRO A 408 -3.83 -26.01 -16.36
N GLU A 409 -4.06 -25.52 -17.58
CA GLU A 409 -5.38 -25.21 -18.16
C GLU A 409 -6.17 -26.44 -18.68
N LYS A 410 -5.84 -27.67 -18.25
CA LYS A 410 -6.54 -28.90 -18.72
C LYS A 410 -7.24 -29.62 -17.58
N THR A 411 -8.36 -30.28 -17.90
CA THR A 411 -9.13 -31.14 -16.97
C THR A 411 -8.20 -32.17 -16.33
N LEU A 412 -8.05 -32.08 -15.01
CA LEU A 412 -7.19 -32.96 -14.21
C LEU A 412 -7.82 -34.33 -13.92
N ASP A 413 -9.08 -34.53 -14.31
CA ASP A 413 -9.78 -35.83 -14.23
C ASP A 413 -9.44 -36.71 -15.45
N ASN A 414 -8.16 -37.04 -15.64
CA ASN A 414 -7.72 -37.91 -16.75
C ASN A 414 -6.70 -38.96 -16.28
N TRP A 415 -6.96 -40.21 -16.65
CA TRP A 415 -6.14 -41.43 -16.41
C TRP A 415 -4.65 -41.30 -16.80
N LEU A 416 -4.28 -40.29 -17.60
CA LEU A 416 -2.89 -39.99 -17.95
C LEU A 416 -2.05 -39.46 -16.76
N TYR A 417 -2.70 -38.84 -15.74
CA TYR A 417 -2.03 -38.32 -14.54
C TYR A 417 -1.48 -39.45 -13.66
N ASP A 418 -2.18 -40.59 -13.62
CA ASP A 418 -1.77 -41.78 -12.85
C ASP A 418 -0.54 -42.50 -13.43
N CYS A 419 -0.21 -42.23 -14.70
CA CYS A 419 0.76 -43.03 -15.43
C CYS A 419 2.11 -42.31 -15.70
N TRP A 420 2.18 -40.96 -15.66
CA TRP A 420 3.39 -40.24 -16.10
C TRP A 420 3.81 -38.99 -15.29
N GLY A 421 3.04 -38.56 -14.28
CA GLY A 421 3.49 -37.52 -13.34
C GLY A 421 3.87 -36.16 -13.98
N PRO A 422 4.61 -35.29 -13.25
CA PRO A 422 4.78 -33.86 -13.55
C PRO A 422 5.60 -33.49 -14.80
N LEU A 423 6.07 -34.48 -15.58
CA LEU A 423 7.01 -34.26 -16.70
C LEU A 423 6.32 -34.16 -18.08
N GLY A 424 4.99 -34.12 -18.11
CA GLY A 424 4.19 -33.98 -19.32
C GLY A 424 3.61 -32.58 -19.54
N TYR A 425 4.35 -31.75 -20.30
CA TYR A 425 3.86 -30.70 -21.21
C TYR A 425 3.67 -29.24 -20.73
N LEU A 426 4.54 -28.39 -21.28
CA LEU A 426 4.19 -27.06 -21.82
C LEU A 426 3.47 -27.23 -23.18
N PHE A 427 2.52 -26.33 -23.47
CA PHE A 427 1.86 -26.09 -24.76
C PHE A 427 0.70 -27.02 -25.18
N SER A 428 -0.52 -26.46 -25.29
CA SER A 428 -1.53 -26.93 -26.25
C SER A 428 -2.63 -25.87 -26.45
N PRO A 429 -2.95 -25.44 -27.69
CA PRO A 429 -4.01 -24.48 -27.99
C PRO A 429 -5.42 -25.12 -27.97
N ILE A 430 -6.44 -24.27 -27.76
CA ILE A 430 -7.87 -24.61 -27.56
C ILE A 430 -8.54 -25.32 -28.75
N GLU A 431 -7.94 -25.41 -29.93
CA GLU A 431 -8.62 -25.96 -31.12
C GLU A 431 -8.62 -27.50 -31.25
N LEU A 432 -8.21 -28.27 -30.22
CA LEU A 432 -8.15 -29.74 -30.31
C LEU A 432 -8.48 -30.51 -29.02
N LEU A 433 -9.34 -29.97 -28.15
CA LEU A 433 -9.89 -30.74 -27.02
C LEU A 433 -11.33 -31.13 -27.29
N ASP A 434 -11.47 -32.32 -27.86
CA ASP A 434 -12.69 -33.10 -27.81
C ASP A 434 -13.15 -33.30 -26.36
N PHE A 435 -14.46 -33.21 -26.20
CA PHE A 435 -15.28 -33.33 -25.00
C PHE A 435 -14.74 -34.29 -23.93
N THR A 436 -14.62 -33.79 -22.70
CA THR A 436 -14.76 -34.59 -21.47
C THR A 436 -15.98 -34.08 -20.70
N ASP A 437 -16.73 -34.98 -20.07
CA ASP A 437 -18.12 -34.79 -19.62
C ASP A 437 -18.38 -33.71 -18.53
N SER A 438 -17.40 -32.88 -18.14
CA SER A 438 -17.61 -31.79 -17.14
C SER A 438 -17.22 -30.37 -17.55
N GLY A 439 -16.33 -30.15 -18.54
CA GLY A 439 -16.00 -28.80 -19.02
C GLY A 439 -15.27 -27.83 -18.03
N GLU A 440 -14.87 -28.28 -16.84
CA GLU A 440 -14.20 -27.46 -15.81
C GLU A 440 -12.67 -27.48 -15.93
N VAL A 441 -12.08 -26.35 -16.33
CA VAL A 441 -10.61 -26.12 -16.40
C VAL A 441 -10.20 -24.96 -15.49
N TYR A 442 -9.01 -25.04 -14.87
CA TYR A 442 -8.48 -23.94 -14.05
C TYR A 442 -8.17 -22.72 -14.93
N LEU A 443 -8.69 -21.55 -14.51
CA LEU A 443 -8.48 -20.27 -15.19
C LEU A 443 -7.99 -19.21 -14.21
N HIS A 444 -7.35 -18.17 -14.73
CA HIS A 444 -7.12 -16.95 -13.97
C HIS A 444 -8.40 -16.13 -13.86
N HIS A 445 -8.68 -15.62 -12.67
CA HIS A 445 -9.62 -14.52 -12.49
C HIS A 445 -8.87 -13.18 -12.56
N GLY A 446 -9.51 -12.14 -13.09
CA GLY A 446 -9.00 -10.78 -13.10
C GLY A 446 -8.18 -10.38 -14.33
N LYS A 447 -8.01 -9.06 -14.46
CA LYS A 447 -7.34 -8.39 -15.57
C LYS A 447 -5.82 -8.47 -15.41
N ILE A 448 -5.13 -8.96 -16.44
CA ILE A 448 -3.67 -9.08 -16.45
C ILE A 448 -2.99 -7.70 -16.45
N VAL A 449 -1.91 -7.60 -15.68
CA VAL A 449 -0.87 -6.58 -15.78
C VAL A 449 0.46 -7.33 -15.88
N HIS A 450 1.22 -7.14 -16.95
CA HIS A 450 2.43 -7.92 -17.21
C HIS A 450 3.68 -7.04 -17.24
N PHE A 451 4.68 -7.40 -16.45
CA PHE A 451 6.01 -6.79 -16.51
C PHE A 451 6.85 -7.56 -17.51
N CYS A 452 6.72 -7.20 -18.79
CA CYS A 452 7.26 -7.96 -19.90
C CYS A 452 8.67 -7.48 -20.24
N LYS A 453 9.64 -8.39 -20.22
CA LYS A 453 10.98 -8.12 -20.73
C LYS A 453 11.05 -8.53 -22.19
N ILE A 454 11.46 -7.58 -23.03
CA ILE A 454 11.55 -7.80 -24.48
C ILE A 454 12.98 -7.54 -24.96
N ASN A 455 13.33 -8.26 -26.04
CA ASN A 455 14.60 -8.15 -26.73
C ASN A 455 14.34 -8.11 -28.24
N LEU A 456 15.21 -7.40 -28.96
CA LEU A 456 15.13 -7.36 -30.41
C LEU A 456 15.78 -8.60 -31.01
N VAL A 457 15.24 -9.08 -32.14
CA VAL A 457 15.81 -10.19 -32.91
C VAL A 457 15.96 -9.74 -34.36
N ILE A 458 17.16 -9.90 -34.90
CA ILE A 458 17.44 -9.61 -36.30
C ILE A 458 17.49 -10.91 -37.12
N GLU A 459 17.16 -10.80 -38.39
CA GLU A 459 17.25 -11.88 -39.37
C GLU A 459 18.06 -11.41 -40.57
N TRP A 460 19.01 -12.24 -41.02
CA TRP A 460 19.75 -12.01 -42.26
C TRP A 460 19.90 -13.31 -43.04
N LEU A 461 20.15 -13.17 -44.34
CA LEU A 461 20.42 -14.29 -45.25
C LEU A 461 21.93 -14.42 -45.41
N GLU A 462 22.46 -15.60 -45.11
CA GLU A 462 23.84 -15.96 -45.40
C GLU A 462 23.87 -16.90 -46.62
N GLU A 463 24.58 -16.49 -47.67
CA GLU A 463 24.76 -17.29 -48.88
C GLU A 463 25.90 -18.29 -48.65
N ARG A 464 25.57 -19.58 -48.53
CA ARG A 464 26.59 -20.64 -48.39
C ARG A 464 27.04 -21.21 -49.74
N ASN A 465 26.17 -21.13 -50.75
CA ASN A 465 26.42 -21.48 -52.15
C ASN A 465 25.36 -20.77 -53.03
N PRO A 466 25.57 -20.63 -54.36
CA PRO A 466 24.70 -19.88 -55.27
C PRO A 466 23.22 -20.32 -55.33
N SER A 467 22.91 -21.50 -54.80
CA SER A 467 21.58 -22.10 -54.76
C SER A 467 21.10 -22.45 -53.34
N ASN A 468 21.85 -22.08 -52.29
CA ASN A 468 21.47 -22.38 -50.91
C ASN A 468 21.73 -21.18 -49.97
N HIS A 469 20.64 -20.51 -49.60
CA HIS A 469 20.64 -19.41 -48.64
C HIS A 469 20.10 -19.92 -47.30
N VAL A 470 20.82 -19.64 -46.21
CA VAL A 470 20.39 -19.99 -44.86
C VAL A 470 19.89 -18.73 -44.16
N ARG A 471 18.69 -18.78 -43.58
CA ARG A 471 18.19 -17.73 -42.70
C ARG A 471 18.81 -17.90 -41.32
N LEU A 472 19.55 -16.90 -40.88
CA LEU A 472 20.12 -16.84 -39.54
C LEU A 472 19.38 -15.79 -38.72
N ARG A 473 19.23 -16.07 -37.43
CA ARG A 473 18.61 -15.18 -36.45
C ARG A 473 19.54 -15.02 -35.27
N THR A 474 19.62 -13.80 -34.72
CA THR A 474 20.28 -13.57 -33.44
C THR A 474 19.53 -12.54 -32.63
N THR A 475 19.64 -12.66 -31.30
CA THR A 475 19.08 -11.71 -30.34
C THR A 475 20.07 -10.57 -30.14
N LEU A 476 19.59 -9.33 -30.23
CA LEU A 476 20.39 -8.16 -29.90
C LEU A 476 20.54 -8.03 -28.38
N PRO A 477 21.66 -7.46 -27.89
CA PRO A 477 21.84 -7.20 -26.46
C PRO A 477 20.88 -6.13 -25.93
N THR A 478 20.30 -5.31 -26.82
CA THR A 478 19.31 -4.28 -26.47
C THR A 478 18.02 -4.94 -25.96
N LYS A 479 17.73 -4.71 -24.68
CA LYS A 479 16.56 -5.23 -23.98
C LYS A 479 15.89 -4.08 -23.21
N THR A 480 14.59 -4.17 -23.02
CA THR A 480 13.84 -3.27 -22.13
C THR A 480 12.78 -4.07 -21.37
N LYS A 481 12.37 -3.55 -20.22
CA LYS A 481 11.29 -4.12 -19.40
C LYS A 481 10.12 -3.13 -19.40
N LEU A 482 8.97 -3.62 -19.84
CA LEU A 482 7.76 -2.84 -20.07
C LEU A 482 6.67 -3.21 -19.06
N TYR A 483 5.80 -2.26 -18.76
CA TYR A 483 4.65 -2.34 -17.88
C TYR A 483 3.36 -2.35 -18.71
N LEU A 484 2.90 -3.55 -19.05
CA LEU A 484 1.80 -3.73 -19.99
C LEU A 484 0.48 -3.87 -19.24
N ILE A 485 -0.49 -3.01 -19.57
CA ILE A 485 -1.86 -3.03 -19.02
C ILE A 485 -2.86 -3.19 -20.16
N PRO A 486 -3.24 -4.43 -20.52
CA PRO A 486 -4.10 -4.66 -21.67
C PRO A 486 -5.56 -4.21 -21.50
N SER A 487 -5.99 -3.87 -20.28
CA SER A 487 -7.39 -3.52 -19.99
C SER A 487 -7.50 -2.34 -19.02
N LEU A 488 -7.29 -1.13 -19.54
CA LEU A 488 -7.81 0.10 -18.94
C LEU A 488 -9.29 0.17 -19.30
N ASN A 489 -10.15 -0.06 -18.31
CA ASN A 489 -11.58 -0.15 -18.52
C ASN A 489 -12.15 1.18 -19.07
N PRO A 490 -12.97 1.19 -20.15
CA PRO A 490 -13.70 2.39 -20.57
C PRO A 490 -15.07 2.57 -19.89
N GLU A 491 -15.49 1.67 -18.98
CA GLU A 491 -16.90 1.61 -18.50
C GLU A 491 -17.31 2.56 -17.35
N THR A 492 -16.50 3.53 -16.94
CA THR A 492 -17.00 4.62 -16.09
C THR A 492 -16.78 5.99 -16.75
N GLU A 493 -17.87 6.51 -17.31
CA GLU A 493 -17.97 7.84 -17.90
C GLU A 493 -17.84 8.90 -16.80
N ASN A 494 -16.75 9.65 -16.78
CA ASN A 494 -16.77 11.13 -16.75
C ASN A 494 -15.36 11.75 -16.80
N ASN A 495 -14.32 11.11 -16.24
CA ASN A 495 -12.98 11.72 -16.17
C ASN A 495 -11.88 11.02 -17.02
N LEU A 496 -12.12 9.80 -17.50
CA LEU A 496 -11.14 8.98 -18.25
C LEU A 496 -11.58 8.63 -19.68
N LYS A 497 -12.59 9.33 -20.22
CA LYS A 497 -13.14 9.09 -21.58
C LYS A 497 -12.06 9.08 -22.66
N GLU A 498 -11.08 9.96 -22.55
CA GLU A 498 -10.02 10.08 -23.56
C GLU A 498 -8.99 8.94 -23.46
N ALA A 499 -8.59 8.59 -22.23
CA ALA A 499 -7.68 7.48 -21.94
C ALA A 499 -8.23 6.13 -22.42
N GLY A 500 -9.48 5.80 -22.07
CA GLY A 500 -10.14 4.58 -22.52
C GLY A 500 -10.38 4.54 -24.03
N ASN A 501 -10.65 5.68 -24.67
CA ASN A 501 -10.81 5.76 -26.13
C ASN A 501 -9.48 5.62 -26.89
N ILE A 502 -8.39 6.20 -26.37
CA ILE A 502 -7.04 6.04 -26.92
C ILE A 502 -6.64 4.57 -26.87
N GLN A 503 -6.86 3.90 -25.74
CA GLN A 503 -6.55 2.48 -25.62
C GLN A 503 -7.48 1.61 -26.48
N LYS A 504 -8.78 1.92 -26.57
CA LYS A 504 -9.72 1.22 -27.45
C LYS A 504 -9.33 1.31 -28.93
N ARG A 505 -8.91 2.50 -29.40
CA ARG A 505 -8.40 2.69 -30.77
C ARG A 505 -7.11 1.92 -30.99
N PHE A 506 -6.23 1.88 -30.00
CA PHE A 506 -5.00 1.09 -30.04
C PHE A 506 -5.29 -0.42 -30.13
N PHE A 507 -6.20 -0.96 -29.30
CA PHE A 507 -6.60 -2.37 -29.40
C PHE A 507 -7.36 -2.69 -30.70
N GLN A 508 -8.01 -1.73 -31.34
CA GLN A 508 -8.58 -1.93 -32.69
C GLN A 508 -7.51 -2.11 -33.78
N GLN A 509 -6.26 -1.72 -33.53
CA GLN A 509 -5.12 -1.92 -34.45
C GLN A 509 -4.48 -3.32 -34.31
N ILE A 510 -4.84 -4.06 -33.26
CA ILE A 510 -4.34 -5.42 -33.00
C ILE A 510 -5.37 -6.41 -33.55
N SER A 511 -4.93 -7.37 -34.36
CA SER A 511 -5.82 -8.42 -34.85
C SER A 511 -6.33 -9.30 -33.69
N GLU A 512 -7.53 -9.88 -33.78
CA GLU A 512 -8.02 -10.78 -32.72
C GLU A 512 -7.09 -11.99 -32.51
N ALA A 513 -6.44 -12.47 -33.57
CA ALA A 513 -5.42 -13.51 -33.48
C ALA A 513 -4.19 -13.07 -32.69
N ASP A 514 -3.72 -11.83 -32.88
CA ASP A 514 -2.58 -11.27 -32.14
C ASP A 514 -2.95 -10.93 -30.69
N LYS A 515 -4.18 -10.48 -30.42
CA LYS A 515 -4.68 -10.31 -29.04
C LYS A 515 -4.68 -11.63 -28.29
N ALA A 516 -5.22 -12.68 -28.90
CA ALA A 516 -5.22 -14.02 -28.32
C ALA A 516 -3.79 -14.56 -28.15
N LYS A 517 -2.87 -14.24 -29.06
CA LYS A 517 -1.47 -14.66 -29.01
C LYS A 517 -0.63 -13.92 -27.96
N TRP A 518 -0.87 -12.62 -27.74
CA TRP A 518 -0.02 -11.77 -26.90
C TRP A 518 -0.61 -11.50 -25.51
N PHE A 519 -1.94 -11.41 -25.42
CA PHE A 519 -2.67 -11.14 -24.16
C PHE A 519 -3.89 -12.06 -24.07
N PRO A 520 -3.68 -13.39 -24.04
CA PRO A 520 -4.76 -14.34 -23.93
C PRO A 520 -5.64 -14.06 -22.69
N LEU A 521 -6.96 -14.04 -22.89
CA LEU A 521 -7.92 -13.82 -21.82
C LEU A 521 -7.84 -15.00 -20.82
N ASN A 522 -7.45 -14.73 -19.58
CA ASN A 522 -7.27 -15.70 -18.49
C ASN A 522 -6.03 -16.62 -18.58
N GLU A 523 -5.03 -16.31 -19.42
CA GLU A 523 -3.77 -17.08 -19.55
C GLU A 523 -2.52 -16.18 -19.37
N ASN A 524 -1.31 -16.75 -19.46
CA ASN A 524 -0.04 -15.99 -19.39
C ASN A 524 0.73 -16.06 -20.72
N PRO A 525 1.50 -15.02 -21.09
CA PRO A 525 2.37 -15.05 -22.27
C PRO A 525 3.53 -16.06 -22.13
N THR A 526 3.96 -16.63 -23.25
CA THR A 526 4.99 -17.70 -23.37
C THR A 526 6.29 -17.44 -22.59
N LEU A 527 6.68 -18.39 -21.72
CA LEU A 527 7.98 -18.42 -21.04
C LEU A 527 9.13 -18.68 -22.04
N LYS A 528 10.20 -17.89 -21.98
CA LYS A 528 11.51 -18.26 -22.53
C LYS A 528 12.50 -18.39 -21.37
N ASP A 529 13.11 -19.57 -21.25
CA ASP A 529 14.23 -19.88 -20.35
C ASP A 529 13.91 -19.94 -18.84
N ALA A 530 13.00 -20.86 -18.46
CA ALA A 530 12.68 -21.19 -17.07
C ALA A 530 13.70 -22.16 -16.45
N LEU A 531 14.88 -21.66 -16.08
CA LEU A 531 15.80 -22.35 -15.17
C LEU A 531 16.05 -21.47 -13.93
N GLY A 532 14.98 -21.23 -13.15
CA GLY A 532 15.01 -20.60 -11.84
C GLY A 532 13.68 -19.95 -11.42
N PHE A 533 13.53 -19.63 -10.11
CA PHE A 533 12.42 -18.84 -9.55
C PHE A 533 12.79 -17.37 -9.19
N PRO A 534 13.80 -16.71 -9.80
CA PRO A 534 14.25 -15.42 -9.29
C PRO A 534 13.17 -14.35 -9.40
N ASP A 535 12.26 -14.41 -10.37
CA ASP A 535 11.32 -13.32 -10.69
C ASP A 535 10.01 -13.34 -9.90
N HIS A 536 9.82 -14.36 -9.07
CA HIS A 536 8.62 -14.49 -8.23
C HIS A 536 8.68 -13.69 -6.92
N SER A 537 9.81 -13.12 -6.50
CA SER A 537 9.87 -12.42 -5.22
C SER A 537 8.91 -11.23 -5.15
N SER A 538 8.09 -11.13 -4.09
CA SER A 538 7.20 -9.98 -3.83
C SER A 538 7.94 -8.64 -3.82
N LEU A 539 9.20 -8.65 -3.36
CA LEU A 539 10.08 -7.48 -3.35
C LEU A 539 10.39 -6.99 -4.78
N LYS A 540 10.51 -7.89 -5.76
CA LYS A 540 10.73 -7.50 -7.17
C LYS A 540 9.50 -6.83 -7.77
N TYR A 541 8.30 -7.33 -7.46
CA TYR A 541 7.06 -6.67 -7.85
C TYR A 541 6.99 -5.26 -7.25
N ALA A 542 7.19 -5.13 -5.94
CA ALA A 542 7.13 -3.84 -5.25
C ALA A 542 8.16 -2.84 -5.79
N ARG A 543 9.41 -3.26 -5.99
CA ARG A 543 10.48 -2.42 -6.54
C ARG A 543 10.18 -1.96 -7.95
N TYR A 544 9.76 -2.88 -8.84
CA TYR A 544 9.49 -2.51 -10.23
C TYR A 544 8.30 -1.56 -10.35
N ILE A 545 7.19 -1.81 -9.63
CA ILE A 545 6.03 -0.91 -9.64
C ILE A 545 6.42 0.46 -9.08
N GLY A 546 7.15 0.50 -7.97
CA GLY A 546 7.57 1.75 -7.35
C GLY A 546 8.53 2.56 -8.22
N ALA A 547 9.50 1.91 -8.87
CA ALA A 547 10.44 2.57 -9.77
C ALA A 547 9.71 3.20 -10.97
N ARG A 548 8.84 2.43 -11.64
CA ARG A 548 8.01 2.97 -12.74
C ARG A 548 7.10 4.10 -12.26
N LEU A 549 6.54 3.99 -11.05
CA LEU A 549 5.73 5.05 -10.46
C LEU A 549 6.55 6.34 -10.24
N ALA A 550 7.77 6.22 -9.71
CA ALA A 550 8.66 7.35 -9.48
C ALA A 550 9.06 8.05 -10.81
N GLU A 551 9.37 7.28 -11.86
CA GLU A 551 9.63 7.81 -13.21
C GLU A 551 8.44 8.55 -13.80
N LEU A 552 7.21 8.05 -13.60
CA LEU A 552 6.02 8.72 -14.10
C LEU A 552 5.72 10.05 -13.39
N ILE A 553 6.04 10.15 -12.09
CA ILE A 553 5.77 11.35 -11.28
C ILE A 553 6.87 12.40 -11.49
N ALA A 554 8.13 11.98 -11.53
CA ALA A 554 9.29 12.86 -11.64
C ALA A 554 10.30 12.34 -12.69
N PRO A 555 9.95 12.39 -13.99
CA PRO A 555 10.78 11.85 -15.08
C PRO A 555 12.12 12.58 -15.22
N GLU A 556 12.21 13.84 -14.77
CA GLU A 556 13.47 14.60 -14.77
C GLU A 556 14.44 14.16 -13.66
N LYS A 557 13.93 13.50 -12.61
CA LYS A 557 14.71 13.02 -11.46
C LYS A 557 15.06 11.55 -11.59
N TYR A 558 14.12 10.74 -12.09
CA TYR A 558 14.23 9.28 -12.15
C TYR A 558 14.17 8.78 -13.59
N HIS A 559 15.14 7.96 -13.96
CA HIS A 559 15.32 7.39 -15.31
C HIS A 559 15.89 5.95 -15.25
N PHE A 560 15.36 5.13 -14.33
CA PHE A 560 15.78 3.75 -14.10
C PHE A 560 15.61 2.84 -15.34
N PHE A 561 14.48 2.97 -16.04
CA PHE A 561 14.11 2.19 -17.22
C PHE A 561 13.96 3.06 -18.47
N LEU A 562 13.71 4.36 -18.29
CA LEU A 562 13.48 5.31 -19.40
C LEU A 562 14.61 5.30 -20.42
N ASP A 563 15.87 5.32 -19.99
CA ASP A 563 17.04 5.34 -20.89
C ASP A 563 17.16 4.05 -21.72
N GLN A 564 16.91 2.89 -21.10
CA GLN A 564 16.93 1.59 -21.78
C GLN A 564 15.77 1.49 -22.78
N GLU A 565 14.60 2.01 -22.43
CA GLU A 565 13.41 2.08 -23.27
C GLU A 565 13.65 2.96 -24.51
N GLN A 566 14.21 4.16 -24.32
CA GLN A 566 14.57 5.07 -25.42
C GLN A 566 15.62 4.45 -26.36
N LEU A 567 16.65 3.79 -25.81
CA LEU A 567 17.65 3.09 -26.62
C LEU A 567 17.03 1.93 -27.39
N PHE A 568 16.11 1.20 -26.77
CA PHE A 568 15.37 0.11 -27.40
C PHE A 568 14.50 0.63 -28.55
N GLU A 569 13.71 1.68 -28.33
CA GLU A 569 12.86 2.30 -29.34
C GLU A 569 13.67 2.88 -30.51
N LYS A 570 14.80 3.54 -30.22
CA LYS A 570 15.74 4.01 -31.24
C LYS A 570 16.28 2.87 -32.10
N THR A 571 16.76 1.80 -31.46
CA THR A 571 17.29 0.61 -32.16
C THR A 571 16.21 -0.05 -33.01
N LEU A 572 14.99 -0.15 -32.48
CA LEU A 572 13.82 -0.65 -33.19
C LEU A 572 13.56 0.20 -34.44
N ASN A 573 13.63 1.53 -34.36
CA ASN A 573 13.36 2.40 -35.50
C ASN A 573 14.46 2.42 -36.57
N GLU A 574 15.73 2.35 -36.19
CA GLU A 574 16.87 2.49 -37.11
C GLU A 574 17.21 1.21 -37.90
N ARG A 575 16.92 0.01 -37.36
CA ARG A 575 17.39 -1.26 -37.92
C ARG A 575 16.38 -2.00 -38.80
N SER A 576 16.52 -1.92 -40.12
CA SER A 576 15.59 -2.59 -41.06
C SER A 576 15.61 -4.13 -41.03
N ASP A 577 16.62 -4.74 -40.40
CA ASP A 577 16.84 -6.20 -40.34
C ASP A 577 16.17 -6.89 -39.14
N ILE A 578 15.43 -6.14 -38.31
CA ILE A 578 14.60 -6.70 -37.23
C ILE A 578 13.45 -7.49 -37.84
N VAL A 579 13.20 -8.70 -37.31
CA VAL A 579 12.10 -9.58 -37.74
C VAL A 579 10.77 -8.83 -37.70
N ALA A 580 10.04 -8.82 -38.82
CA ALA A 580 8.84 -8.00 -39.01
C ALA A 580 7.77 -8.21 -37.91
N ASP A 581 7.45 -9.47 -37.57
CA ASP A 581 6.47 -9.79 -36.52
C ASP A 581 6.89 -9.28 -35.14
N ILE A 582 8.19 -9.35 -34.83
CA ILE A 582 8.75 -8.88 -33.57
C ILE A 582 8.71 -7.35 -33.53
N ARG A 583 9.05 -6.69 -34.65
CA ARG A 583 8.94 -5.24 -34.79
C ARG A 583 7.51 -4.75 -34.57
N GLN A 584 6.52 -5.40 -35.18
CA GLN A 584 5.12 -5.04 -35.00
C GLN A 584 4.67 -5.20 -33.55
N ARG A 585 4.95 -6.36 -32.93
CA ARG A 585 4.64 -6.62 -31.51
C ARG A 585 5.28 -5.60 -30.59
N ASP A 586 6.58 -5.38 -30.72
CA ASP A 586 7.36 -4.55 -29.79
C ASP A 586 6.98 -3.07 -29.93
N THR A 587 6.62 -2.61 -31.14
CA THR A 587 6.07 -1.26 -31.36
C THR A 587 4.77 -1.07 -30.58
N LEU A 588 3.88 -2.06 -30.61
CA LEU A 588 2.62 -2.03 -29.88
C LEU A 588 2.85 -2.09 -28.36
N PHE A 589 3.78 -2.93 -27.90
CA PHE A 589 4.08 -3.04 -26.47
C PHE A 589 4.65 -1.73 -25.91
N LEU A 590 5.55 -1.06 -26.64
CA LEU A 590 6.04 0.28 -26.28
C LEU A 590 4.90 1.31 -26.21
N GLN A 591 4.02 1.33 -27.21
CA GLN A 591 2.86 2.23 -27.19
C GLN A 591 1.93 1.99 -26.00
N MET A 592 1.78 0.73 -25.58
CA MET A 592 0.98 0.37 -24.41
C MET A 592 1.66 0.81 -23.10
N ASP A 593 2.97 0.63 -22.99
CA ASP A 593 3.74 1.11 -21.84
C ASP A 593 3.67 2.65 -21.73
N HIS A 594 3.80 3.38 -22.84
CA HIS A 594 3.66 4.84 -22.87
C HIS A 594 2.27 5.34 -22.38
N GLN A 595 1.25 4.47 -22.35
CA GLN A 595 -0.07 4.77 -21.78
C GLN A 595 -0.13 4.61 -20.25
N LEU A 596 0.90 4.07 -19.60
CA LEU A 596 0.96 3.87 -18.15
C LEU A 596 0.69 5.16 -17.36
N LYS A 597 1.11 6.32 -17.89
CA LYS A 597 0.82 7.64 -17.30
C LYS A 597 -0.67 7.90 -17.07
N LEU A 598 -1.55 7.26 -17.84
CA LEU A 598 -3.00 7.41 -17.68
C LEU A 598 -3.49 6.78 -16.35
N ALA A 599 -2.77 5.80 -15.82
CA ALA A 599 -3.09 5.16 -14.53
C ALA A 599 -2.87 6.08 -13.31
N LEU A 600 -2.24 7.26 -13.50
CA LEU A 600 -2.04 8.27 -12.46
C LEU A 600 -3.17 9.31 -12.36
N ILE A 601 -4.01 9.42 -13.40
CA ILE A 601 -5.00 10.51 -13.52
C ILE A 601 -5.92 10.55 -12.30
N CYS A 602 -6.38 9.39 -11.80
CA CYS A 602 -7.24 9.31 -10.61
C CYS A 602 -6.58 9.96 -9.39
N THR A 603 -5.29 9.70 -9.14
CA THR A 603 -4.55 10.30 -8.04
C THR A 603 -4.26 11.78 -8.29
N GLN A 604 -3.99 12.19 -9.52
CA GLN A 604 -3.74 13.60 -9.86
C GLN A 604 -4.99 14.47 -9.69
N GLN A 605 -6.18 13.89 -9.88
CA GLN A 605 -7.46 14.57 -9.68
C GLN A 605 -7.96 14.52 -8.23
N ASP A 606 -7.36 13.68 -7.38
CA ASP A 606 -7.68 13.60 -5.97
C ASP A 606 -7.15 14.82 -5.20
N LYS A 607 -7.95 15.34 -4.26
CA LYS A 607 -7.62 16.55 -3.48
C LYS A 607 -6.31 16.42 -2.71
N GLN A 608 -6.02 15.24 -2.17
CA GLN A 608 -4.81 14.93 -1.40
C GLN A 608 -3.74 14.26 -2.28
N GLY A 609 -4.15 13.68 -3.40
CA GLY A 609 -3.30 12.86 -4.24
C GLY A 609 -2.11 13.61 -4.87
N LEU A 610 -2.24 14.86 -5.30
CA LEU A 610 -1.11 15.60 -5.88
C LEU A 610 0.04 15.76 -4.87
N LEU A 611 -0.28 16.20 -3.65
CA LEU A 611 0.71 16.34 -2.57
C LEU A 611 1.30 14.97 -2.16
N ALA A 612 0.47 13.93 -2.12
CA ALA A 612 0.93 12.57 -1.84
C ALA A 612 1.93 12.06 -2.89
N LEU A 613 1.70 12.33 -4.18
CA LEU A 613 2.61 12.01 -5.27
C LEU A 613 3.93 12.79 -5.16
N THR A 614 3.87 14.09 -4.87
CA THR A 614 5.07 14.93 -4.66
C THR A 614 5.91 14.40 -3.49
N ARG A 615 5.28 14.14 -2.33
CA ARG A 615 5.94 13.55 -1.16
C ARG A 615 6.62 12.23 -1.49
N TYR A 616 5.95 11.36 -2.26
CA TYR A 616 6.53 10.11 -2.72
C TYR A 616 7.74 10.34 -3.63
N ALA A 617 7.63 11.18 -4.66
CA ALA A 617 8.74 11.43 -5.58
C ALA A 617 9.96 12.11 -4.93
N GLU A 618 9.77 12.87 -3.86
CA GLU A 618 10.88 13.41 -3.07
C GLU A 618 11.61 12.32 -2.30
N ASN A 619 10.88 11.27 -1.86
CA ASN A 619 11.32 10.25 -0.91
C ASN A 619 11.33 8.83 -1.48
N ALA A 620 11.29 8.64 -2.81
CA ALA A 620 11.31 7.33 -3.47
C ALA A 620 12.70 6.63 -3.40
N VAL A 621 13.58 7.12 -2.52
CA VAL A 621 14.94 6.61 -2.26
C VAL A 621 14.85 5.24 -1.61
N GLY A 622 15.63 4.27 -2.10
CA GLY A 622 15.67 2.88 -1.58
C GLY A 622 14.97 1.84 -2.47
N ILE A 623 14.23 2.28 -3.49
CA ILE A 623 13.75 1.40 -4.57
C ILE A 623 14.89 1.00 -5.52
N GLU A 624 15.97 1.79 -5.52
CA GLU A 624 17.09 1.76 -6.46
C GLU A 624 18.04 0.56 -6.24
N ASP A 625 18.14 0.07 -5.00
CA ASP A 625 19.03 -1.03 -4.65
C ASP A 625 18.60 -2.32 -5.36
N HIS A 626 19.41 -2.75 -6.32
CA HIS A 626 19.21 -3.94 -7.15
C HIS A 626 18.13 -3.82 -8.24
N LEU A 627 17.86 -2.60 -8.75
CA LEU A 627 17.18 -2.47 -10.04
C LEU A 627 18.10 -2.98 -11.20
N PRO A 628 17.52 -3.49 -12.31
CA PRO A 628 18.27 -4.11 -13.42
C PRO A 628 19.27 -3.23 -14.16
#